data_AF-A0A956CJ47-F1
#
_entry.id   AF-A0A956CJ47-F1
#
_cell.length_a   1.000
_cell.length_b   1.000
_cell.length_c   1.000
_cell.angle_alpha   90.00
_cell.angle_beta   90.00
_cell.angle_gamma   90.00
#
_symmetry.space_group_name_H-M   'P 1'
#
loop_
_entity.id
_entity.type
_entity.pdbx_description
1 polymer ?
#
loop_
_entity_poly.entity_id
_entity_poly.type
_entity_poly.pdbx_seq_one_letter_code
_entity_poly.pdbx_strand_id
1 'polypeptide(L)'
;MDGRRFAWCLLVALGLVGCGSDEAYENAERVGFDATARAELSAVGVDKYMGQFSPETVEDENGITVYTFAPDDDGPTCLYGDPFRVTVRDTDSKDLMIYLQGGGACWSQKCAANKTAGAGIQPIGWTNADPDFNPVFFDYDVVFVAYCDGSVFSGDNVVKKPDGSIERRHRGLANLSAALDIALERFPDPERIVLAGSSAGGYGTILGTAATRMAYPKTPLFVINDAGIGLTNPADPSIVEAATTEWKFTQFVPPSCEGCVESGQFTSFIGWGLEHDPSLRVSAFSSYQDGIIGGVFLNMDGPDFQSLLLSETDSIHQRFPERFERFFIDGGAHTAILAGYSGLSVNGENLMDWSRAMIEKTPEWRDQLQ
;
A
#
# COMPACT_ATOMS: atom_id res chain seq x y z
N MET A 1 -57.51 -64.63 -8.74
CA MET A 1 -56.08 -64.39 -9.08
C MET A 1 -55.96 -62.92 -9.35
N ASP A 2 -55.90 -62.14 -8.26
CA ASP A 2 -54.68 -61.41 -7.83
C ASP A 2 -54.33 -60.30 -8.83
N GLY A 3 -54.38 -59.00 -8.53
CA GLY A 3 -54.26 -58.33 -7.25
C GLY A 3 -53.00 -57.45 -7.28
N ARG A 4 -53.17 -56.13 -7.44
CA ARG A 4 -52.51 -55.02 -6.70
C ARG A 4 -52.40 -53.73 -7.51
N ARG A 5 -52.95 -52.68 -6.90
CA ARG A 5 -52.79 -51.25 -7.16
C ARG A 5 -51.38 -50.81 -6.74
N PHE A 6 -50.77 -49.84 -7.44
CA PHE A 6 -49.85 -48.82 -6.88
C PHE A 6 -49.75 -47.70 -7.92
N ALA A 7 -50.45 -46.58 -7.74
CA ALA A 7 -50.05 -45.39 -6.99
C ALA A 7 -49.30 -44.38 -7.87
N TRP A 8 -50.02 -43.31 -8.20
CA TRP A 8 -49.50 -42.07 -8.79
C TRP A 8 -48.59 -41.39 -7.77
N CYS A 9 -47.35 -41.08 -8.16
CA CYS A 9 -46.53 -40.09 -7.47
C CYS A 9 -46.11 -39.04 -8.51
N LEU A 10 -46.74 -37.86 -8.40
CA LEU A 10 -46.20 -36.60 -8.89
C LEU A 10 -44.80 -36.43 -8.30
N LEU A 11 -43.78 -36.40 -9.15
CA LEU A 11 -42.51 -35.78 -8.81
C LEU A 11 -42.68 -34.29 -9.05
N VAL A 12 -42.98 -33.57 -7.96
CA VAL A 12 -42.81 -32.13 -7.88
C VAL A 12 -41.31 -31.86 -8.00
N ALA A 13 -40.90 -31.19 -9.07
CA ALA A 13 -39.59 -30.58 -9.18
C ALA A 13 -39.51 -29.45 -8.14
N LEU A 14 -38.97 -29.74 -6.97
CA LEU A 14 -38.40 -28.71 -6.10
C LEU A 14 -37.09 -28.27 -6.74
N GLY A 15 -37.16 -27.16 -7.46
CA GLY A 15 -35.97 -26.42 -7.87
C GLY A 15 -35.22 -25.98 -6.62
N LEU A 16 -34.05 -26.57 -6.40
CA LEU A 16 -33.05 -26.00 -5.51
C LEU A 16 -32.51 -24.73 -6.18
N VAL A 17 -33.01 -23.60 -5.72
CA VAL A 17 -32.32 -22.31 -5.82
C VAL A 17 -31.23 -22.33 -4.75
N GLY A 18 -29.96 -22.14 -5.15
CA GLY A 18 -28.87 -21.94 -4.21
C GLY A 18 -27.54 -22.51 -4.70
N CYS A 19 -26.89 -21.79 -5.63
CA CYS A 19 -25.44 -21.82 -5.89
C CYS A 19 -25.03 -20.69 -6.86
N GLY A 20 -25.82 -19.61 -6.97
CA GLY A 20 -25.57 -18.52 -7.91
C GLY A 20 -25.35 -17.16 -7.25
N SER A 21 -25.56 -17.05 -5.93
CA SER A 21 -25.26 -15.81 -5.20
C SER A 21 -23.77 -15.69 -4.96
N ASP A 22 -23.13 -16.73 -4.42
CA ASP A 22 -21.77 -16.61 -3.87
C ASP A 22 -20.73 -16.42 -4.97
N GLU A 23 -20.81 -17.18 -6.08
CA GLU A 23 -19.98 -16.93 -7.27
C GLU A 23 -20.27 -15.57 -7.95
N ALA A 24 -21.51 -15.08 -7.90
CA ALA A 24 -21.84 -13.77 -8.48
C ALA A 24 -21.38 -12.60 -7.59
N TYR A 25 -21.41 -12.78 -6.27
CA TYR A 25 -20.86 -11.83 -5.29
C TYR A 25 -19.32 -11.83 -5.35
N GLU A 26 -18.66 -13.00 -5.36
CA GLU A 26 -17.21 -13.10 -5.56
C GLU A 26 -16.76 -12.46 -6.89
N ASN A 27 -17.50 -12.67 -7.99
CA ASN A 27 -17.20 -12.05 -9.28
C ASN A 27 -17.45 -10.53 -9.31
N ALA A 28 -18.38 -10.01 -8.49
CA ALA A 28 -18.61 -8.57 -8.36
C ALA A 28 -17.48 -7.87 -7.59
N GLU A 29 -16.73 -8.62 -6.79
CA GLU A 29 -15.62 -8.10 -5.97
C GLU A 29 -14.26 -8.14 -6.69
N ARG A 30 -14.11 -8.99 -7.70
CA ARG A 30 -12.89 -9.10 -8.50
C ARG A 30 -12.83 -8.09 -9.64
N VAL A 31 -13.02 -6.83 -9.28
CA VAL A 31 -12.88 -5.65 -10.13
C VAL A 31 -11.64 -4.88 -9.67
N GLY A 32 -11.07 -4.05 -10.54
CA GLY A 32 -9.95 -3.16 -10.22
C GLY A 32 -10.09 -1.87 -11.00
N PHE A 33 -8.96 -1.22 -11.30
CA PHE A 33 -8.98 -0.05 -12.17
C PHE A 33 -9.71 -0.30 -13.49
N ASP A 34 -10.53 0.67 -13.89
CA ASP A 34 -11.15 0.66 -15.21
C ASP A 34 -10.11 0.62 -16.34
N ALA A 35 -10.57 0.30 -17.55
CA ALA A 35 -9.68 0.11 -18.69
C ALA A 35 -8.92 1.39 -19.08
N THR A 36 -9.52 2.57 -18.87
CA THR A 36 -8.88 3.86 -19.18
C THR A 36 -7.76 4.13 -18.19
N ALA A 37 -8.03 4.01 -16.89
CA ALA A 37 -7.03 4.18 -15.84
C ALA A 37 -5.84 3.23 -16.01
N ARG A 38 -6.09 1.94 -16.30
CA ARG A 38 -4.99 0.98 -16.56
C ARG A 38 -4.17 1.36 -17.79
N ALA A 39 -4.81 1.83 -18.86
CA ALA A 39 -4.12 2.26 -20.06
C ALA A 39 -3.24 3.50 -19.80
N GLU A 40 -3.73 4.46 -19.01
CA GLU A 40 -2.94 5.63 -18.63
C GLU A 40 -1.75 5.25 -17.74
N LEU A 41 -1.95 4.40 -16.74
CA LEU A 41 -0.89 3.91 -15.85
C LEU A 41 0.23 3.20 -16.62
N SER A 42 -0.13 2.37 -17.61
CA SER A 42 0.84 1.72 -18.50
C SER A 42 1.54 2.74 -19.41
N ALA A 43 0.81 3.73 -19.94
CA ALA A 43 1.37 4.76 -20.81
C ALA A 43 2.39 5.67 -20.08
N VAL A 44 2.17 5.97 -18.80
CA VAL A 44 3.12 6.70 -17.96
C VAL A 44 4.20 5.79 -17.35
N GLY A 45 4.13 4.48 -17.61
CA GLY A 45 5.18 3.53 -17.31
C GLY A 45 5.22 3.02 -15.88
N VAL A 46 4.08 2.95 -15.18
CA VAL A 46 3.99 2.34 -13.83
C VAL A 46 4.36 0.84 -13.86
N ASP A 47 4.16 0.15 -14.97
CA ASP A 47 4.45 -1.28 -15.16
C ASP A 47 5.78 -1.55 -15.89
N LYS A 48 6.56 -0.52 -16.24
CA LYS A 48 7.69 -0.66 -17.17
C LYS A 48 8.83 -1.59 -16.70
N TYR A 49 8.90 -1.85 -15.41
CA TYR A 49 9.92 -2.72 -14.80
C TYR A 49 9.39 -4.10 -14.39
N MET A 50 8.09 -4.37 -14.56
CA MET A 50 7.52 -5.67 -14.24
C MET A 50 8.11 -6.77 -15.14
N GLY A 51 8.54 -7.86 -14.52
CA GLY A 51 9.18 -9.01 -15.15
C GLY A 51 10.58 -8.73 -15.72
N GLN A 52 11.21 -7.60 -15.40
CA GLN A 52 12.52 -7.23 -15.97
C GLN A 52 13.71 -7.73 -15.15
N PHE A 53 13.52 -8.01 -13.86
CA PHE A 53 14.60 -8.27 -12.92
C PHE A 53 14.44 -9.60 -12.20
N SER A 54 15.57 -10.23 -11.87
CA SER A 54 15.62 -11.45 -11.08
C SER A 54 16.60 -11.27 -9.92
N PRO A 55 16.34 -11.91 -8.77
CA PRO A 55 17.26 -11.87 -7.63
C PRO A 55 18.61 -12.50 -8.01
N GLU A 56 19.70 -11.95 -7.47
CA GLU A 56 21.02 -12.57 -7.54
C GLU A 56 21.13 -13.74 -6.56
N THR A 57 20.60 -13.57 -5.35
CA THR A 57 20.55 -14.63 -4.34
C THR A 57 19.15 -14.79 -3.76
N VAL A 58 18.83 -16.04 -3.43
CA VAL A 58 17.61 -16.43 -2.72
C VAL A 58 18.04 -17.30 -1.55
N GLU A 59 17.75 -16.85 -0.34
CA GLU A 59 18.16 -17.49 0.91
C GLU A 59 16.90 -17.82 1.70
N ASP A 60 16.67 -19.09 2.02
CA ASP A 60 15.53 -19.52 2.83
C ASP A 60 16.00 -20.02 4.19
N GLU A 61 15.45 -19.44 5.25
CA GLU A 61 15.68 -19.87 6.62
C GLU A 61 14.37 -19.84 7.42
N ASN A 62 13.92 -21.00 7.89
CA ASN A 62 12.75 -21.16 8.77
C ASN A 62 11.46 -20.53 8.23
N GLY A 63 11.16 -20.70 6.93
CA GLY A 63 9.94 -20.17 6.31
C GLY A 63 10.01 -18.66 6.01
N ILE A 64 11.20 -18.07 6.14
CA ILE A 64 11.50 -16.70 5.71
C ILE A 64 12.48 -16.78 4.54
N THR A 65 12.03 -16.36 3.35
CA THR A 65 12.87 -16.31 2.15
C THR A 65 13.33 -14.87 1.90
N VAL A 66 14.64 -14.62 1.81
CA VAL A 66 15.23 -13.33 1.46
C VAL A 66 15.71 -13.36 0.01
N TYR A 67 15.21 -12.42 -0.78
CA TYR A 67 15.59 -12.18 -2.16
C TYR A 67 16.50 -10.96 -2.21
N THR A 68 17.74 -11.13 -2.66
CA THR A 68 18.69 -10.02 -2.82
C THR A 68 18.93 -9.73 -4.29
N PHE A 69 18.74 -8.47 -4.69
CA PHE A 69 19.00 -7.98 -6.04
C PHE A 69 20.35 -7.27 -6.08
N ALA A 70 21.20 -7.67 -7.04
CA ALA A 70 22.46 -6.99 -7.28
C ALA A 70 22.22 -5.52 -7.69
N PRO A 71 23.01 -4.56 -7.21
CA PRO A 71 22.84 -3.16 -7.56
C PRO A 71 23.01 -2.90 -9.06
N ASP A 72 22.02 -2.24 -9.68
CA ASP A 72 22.04 -1.79 -11.07
C ASP A 72 21.48 -0.37 -11.16
N ASP A 73 22.13 0.51 -11.92
CA ASP A 73 21.67 1.89 -12.14
C ASP A 73 20.31 1.93 -12.88
N ASP A 74 20.04 0.94 -13.72
CA ASP A 74 18.78 0.77 -14.45
C ASP A 74 17.82 -0.21 -13.75
N GLY A 75 18.23 -0.82 -12.63
CA GLY A 75 17.46 -1.84 -11.92
C GLY A 75 17.16 -1.53 -10.45
N PRO A 76 16.79 -2.57 -9.68
CA PRO A 76 16.57 -2.44 -8.25
C PRO A 76 17.88 -2.19 -7.51
N THR A 77 17.93 -1.13 -6.70
CA THR A 77 19.10 -0.76 -5.90
C THR A 77 18.71 0.26 -4.85
N CYS A 78 19.49 0.32 -3.77
CA CYS A 78 19.39 1.38 -2.79
C CYS A 78 20.01 2.69 -3.27
N LEU A 79 19.68 3.76 -2.56
CA LEU A 79 20.04 5.16 -2.85
C LEU A 79 21.52 5.37 -3.18
N TYR A 80 22.40 4.66 -2.48
CA TYR A 80 23.86 4.78 -2.63
C TYR A 80 24.51 3.61 -3.37
N GLY A 81 23.73 2.71 -3.98
CA GLY A 81 24.25 1.57 -4.74
C GLY A 81 24.44 0.28 -3.92
N ASP A 82 23.83 0.19 -2.74
CA ASP A 82 23.75 -1.07 -1.98
C ASP A 82 22.65 -1.99 -2.54
N PRO A 83 22.75 -3.32 -2.33
CA PRO A 83 21.75 -4.28 -2.81
C PRO A 83 20.35 -3.99 -2.27
N PHE A 84 19.35 -4.15 -3.13
CA PHE A 84 17.93 -4.12 -2.73
C PHE A 84 17.48 -5.51 -2.26
N ARG A 85 16.55 -5.55 -1.30
CA ARG A 85 16.05 -6.81 -0.73
C ARG A 85 14.53 -6.83 -0.59
N VAL A 86 13.98 -8.01 -0.82
CA VAL A 86 12.58 -8.36 -0.55
C VAL A 86 12.60 -9.58 0.36
N THR A 87 11.77 -9.61 1.40
CA THR A 87 11.65 -10.77 2.28
C THR A 87 10.23 -11.32 2.22
N VAL A 88 10.10 -12.63 2.04
CA VAL A 88 8.83 -13.34 2.01
C VAL A 88 8.67 -14.20 3.25
N ARG A 89 7.51 -14.14 3.89
CA ARG A 89 7.03 -15.16 4.83
C ARG A 89 5.84 -15.86 4.19
N ASP A 90 5.95 -17.17 4.07
CA ASP A 90 4.93 -18.03 3.48
C ASP A 90 4.28 -18.83 4.61
N THR A 91 2.98 -18.67 4.77
CA THR A 91 2.17 -19.30 5.83
C THR A 91 1.14 -20.27 5.24
N ASP A 92 1.22 -20.58 3.94
CA ASP A 92 0.19 -21.29 3.16
C ASP A 92 -1.18 -20.58 3.21
N SER A 93 -1.19 -19.26 3.38
CA SER A 93 -2.41 -18.48 3.43
C SER A 93 -3.03 -18.33 2.04
N LYS A 94 -4.27 -17.83 2.02
CA LYS A 94 -4.87 -17.28 0.79
C LYS A 94 -4.80 -15.77 0.75
N ASP A 95 -4.48 -15.14 1.88
CA ASP A 95 -4.49 -13.70 2.03
C ASP A 95 -3.03 -13.19 2.07
N LEU A 96 -2.75 -12.22 1.20
CA LEU A 96 -1.42 -11.66 1.03
C LEU A 96 -1.34 -10.26 1.63
N MET A 97 -0.31 -10.02 2.44
CA MET A 97 0.13 -8.69 2.83
C MET A 97 1.38 -8.29 2.05
N ILE A 98 1.30 -7.17 1.34
CA ILE A 98 2.48 -6.49 0.80
C ILE A 98 2.77 -5.32 1.74
N TYR A 99 3.89 -5.40 2.47
CA TYR A 99 4.25 -4.41 3.48
C TYR A 99 5.40 -3.52 3.00
N LEU A 100 5.16 -2.22 2.88
CA LEU A 100 6.16 -1.22 2.51
C LEU A 100 6.81 -0.62 3.77
N GLN A 101 8.11 -0.83 3.91
CA GLN A 101 8.86 -0.37 5.08
C GLN A 101 8.92 1.17 5.16
N GLY A 102 8.87 1.72 6.37
CA GLY A 102 9.21 3.13 6.61
C GLY A 102 10.71 3.42 6.63
N GLY A 103 11.07 4.70 6.78
CA GLY A 103 12.47 5.09 7.01
C GLY A 103 12.90 6.38 6.34
N GLY A 104 12.09 7.44 6.43
CA GLY A 104 12.45 8.79 5.98
C GLY A 104 12.46 9.02 4.47
N ALA A 105 13.08 10.11 4.03
CA ALA A 105 13.17 10.49 2.62
C ALA A 105 14.48 11.25 2.35
N CYS A 106 14.85 11.36 1.08
CA CYS A 106 16.10 12.00 0.68
C CYS A 106 15.99 12.81 -0.61
N TRP A 107 16.40 14.06 -0.53
CA TRP A 107 16.63 14.99 -1.62
C TRP A 107 17.75 15.96 -1.23
N SER A 108 18.12 16.87 -2.13
CA SER A 108 19.25 17.78 -1.96
C SER A 108 19.19 18.66 -0.69
N GLN A 109 18.01 19.06 -0.24
CA GLN A 109 17.85 19.89 0.97
C GLN A 109 17.70 19.09 2.26
N LYS A 110 17.21 17.84 2.19
CA LYS A 110 16.99 16.98 3.36
C LYS A 110 17.20 15.52 2.99
N CYS A 111 18.11 14.86 3.70
CA CYS A 111 18.40 13.44 3.46
C CYS A 111 18.53 12.66 4.75
N ALA A 112 17.44 11.98 5.13
CA ALA A 112 17.33 11.15 6.32
C ALA A 112 16.70 9.78 6.02
N ALA A 113 16.90 9.28 4.79
CA ALA A 113 16.39 7.99 4.37
C ALA A 113 17.25 6.82 4.89
N ASN A 114 16.63 5.65 5.04
CA ASN A 114 17.34 4.38 5.15
C ASN A 114 18.33 4.25 3.99
N LYS A 115 19.56 3.87 4.31
CA LYS A 115 20.65 3.77 3.33
C LYS A 115 20.77 2.39 2.70
N THR A 116 20.29 1.36 3.40
CA THR A 116 20.44 -0.05 3.04
C THR A 116 19.10 -0.76 3.19
N ALA A 117 18.89 -1.80 2.39
CA ALA A 117 17.77 -2.72 2.54
C ALA A 117 18.15 -3.83 3.53
N GLY A 118 17.53 -3.83 4.71
CA GLY A 118 17.69 -4.91 5.69
C GLY A 118 17.15 -6.24 5.18
N ALA A 119 17.72 -7.34 5.65
CA ALA A 119 17.14 -8.67 5.47
C ALA A 119 16.16 -8.97 6.62
N GLY A 120 15.11 -9.74 6.34
CA GLY A 120 14.15 -10.17 7.34
C GLY A 120 12.93 -9.27 7.45
N ILE A 121 11.92 -9.78 8.16
CA ILE A 121 10.70 -9.07 8.51
C ILE A 121 10.82 -8.62 9.95
N GLN A 122 10.63 -7.32 10.21
CA GLN A 122 10.61 -6.83 11.59
C GLN A 122 9.34 -7.36 12.27
N PRO A 123 9.42 -8.08 13.41
CA PRO A 123 8.24 -8.69 14.03
C PRO A 123 7.44 -7.66 14.84
N ILE A 124 6.90 -6.65 14.17
CA ILE A 124 6.21 -5.51 14.78
C ILE A 124 4.87 -5.23 14.11
N GLY A 125 3.87 -4.92 14.92
CA GLY A 125 2.52 -4.63 14.44
C GLY A 125 1.98 -5.71 13.53
N TRP A 126 1.55 -5.30 12.34
CA TRP A 126 0.86 -6.12 11.33
C TRP A 126 1.77 -7.15 10.66
N THR A 127 3.08 -7.04 10.86
CA THR A 127 4.05 -8.02 10.36
C THR A 127 4.54 -8.99 11.44
N ASN A 128 4.09 -8.84 12.69
CA ASN A 128 4.35 -9.80 13.75
C ASN A 128 3.59 -11.12 13.48
N ALA A 129 4.25 -12.26 13.64
CA ALA A 129 3.64 -13.59 13.45
C ALA A 129 2.96 -14.13 14.73
N ASP A 130 3.03 -13.40 15.84
CA ASP A 130 2.39 -13.78 17.09
C ASP A 130 0.91 -13.33 17.12
N PRO A 131 -0.06 -14.27 17.17
CA PRO A 131 -1.49 -13.94 17.18
C PRO A 131 -1.93 -13.13 18.41
N ASP A 132 -1.19 -13.17 19.52
CA ASP A 132 -1.51 -12.36 20.70
C ASP A 132 -1.25 -10.86 20.44
N PHE A 133 -0.33 -10.54 19.53
CA PHE A 133 -0.02 -9.17 19.12
C PHE A 133 -0.68 -8.77 17.80
N ASN A 134 -0.92 -9.73 16.91
CA ASN A 134 -1.44 -9.52 15.56
C ASN A 134 -2.60 -10.48 15.23
N PRO A 135 -3.73 -10.41 15.95
CA PRO A 135 -4.82 -11.40 15.81
C PRO A 135 -5.58 -11.33 14.47
N VAL A 136 -5.23 -10.40 13.58
CA VAL A 136 -5.87 -10.21 12.28
C VAL A 136 -4.98 -10.67 11.13
N PHE A 137 -3.67 -10.44 11.21
CA PHE A 137 -2.74 -10.66 10.09
C PHE A 137 -1.62 -11.67 10.39
N PHE A 138 -1.61 -12.31 11.57
CA PHE A 138 -0.50 -13.19 11.97
C PHE A 138 -0.27 -14.35 10.99
N ASP A 139 -1.32 -14.81 10.32
CA ASP A 139 -1.34 -15.94 9.39
C ASP A 139 -1.38 -15.51 7.92
N TYR A 140 -1.27 -14.20 7.60
CA TYR A 140 -1.13 -13.74 6.23
C TYR A 140 0.23 -14.14 5.66
N ASP A 141 0.26 -14.46 4.37
CA ASP A 141 1.50 -14.44 3.60
C ASP A 141 2.02 -12.99 3.58
N VAL A 142 3.33 -12.79 3.72
CA VAL A 142 3.91 -11.45 3.78
C VAL A 142 5.01 -11.30 2.75
N VAL A 143 4.86 -10.32 1.87
CA VAL A 143 5.94 -9.76 1.04
C VAL A 143 6.36 -8.44 1.67
N PHE A 144 7.48 -8.47 2.41
CA PHE A 144 8.06 -7.30 3.03
C PHE A 144 9.05 -6.62 2.08
N VAL A 145 8.77 -5.38 1.72
CA VAL A 145 9.56 -4.58 0.78
C VAL A 145 10.45 -3.62 1.57
N ALA A 146 11.76 -3.88 1.58
CA ALA A 146 12.70 -3.04 2.31
C ALA A 146 12.83 -1.66 1.65
N TYR A 147 12.80 -0.59 2.45
CA TYR A 147 12.91 0.76 1.94
C TYR A 147 14.35 1.24 1.98
N CYS A 148 14.87 1.66 0.83
CA CYS A 148 16.22 2.23 0.75
C CYS A 148 16.48 3.15 -0.46
N ASP A 149 15.47 3.48 -1.27
CA ASP A 149 15.63 4.33 -2.47
C ASP A 149 15.55 5.84 -2.18
N GLY A 150 15.11 6.22 -0.98
CA GLY A 150 15.02 7.61 -0.54
C GLY A 150 13.91 8.45 -1.19
N SER A 151 13.13 7.89 -2.11
CA SER A 151 12.02 8.54 -2.82
C SER A 151 10.67 7.96 -2.48
N VAL A 152 10.52 7.41 -1.26
CA VAL A 152 9.27 6.84 -0.73
C VAL A 152 8.62 5.84 -1.70
N PHE A 153 9.43 4.94 -2.28
CA PHE A 153 9.01 3.95 -3.29
C PHE A 153 8.50 4.52 -4.63
N SER A 154 8.64 5.82 -4.88
CA SER A 154 7.96 6.49 -5.99
C SER A 154 8.88 7.06 -7.08
N GLY A 155 10.17 7.15 -6.82
CA GLY A 155 11.12 7.73 -7.76
C GLY A 155 11.63 6.76 -8.83
N ASP A 156 12.07 7.35 -9.94
CA ASP A 156 12.76 6.68 -11.02
C ASP A 156 13.72 7.66 -11.72
N ASN A 157 14.86 7.89 -11.05
CA ASN A 157 15.87 8.83 -11.52
C ASN A 157 17.24 8.57 -10.89
N VAL A 158 18.30 8.99 -11.59
CA VAL A 158 19.67 9.01 -11.07
C VAL A 158 20.15 10.45 -11.04
N VAL A 159 20.41 10.95 -9.83
CA VAL A 159 20.98 12.29 -9.62
C VAL A 159 22.49 12.20 -9.68
N LYS A 160 23.12 13.07 -10.48
CA LYS A 160 24.57 13.11 -10.69
C LYS A 160 25.17 14.40 -10.13
N LYS A 161 26.40 14.30 -9.61
CA LYS A 161 27.22 15.44 -9.22
C LYS A 161 27.73 16.21 -10.44
N PRO A 162 28.29 17.43 -10.27
CA PRO A 162 28.89 18.19 -11.37
C PRO A 162 30.03 17.48 -12.10
N ASP A 163 30.73 16.54 -11.44
CA ASP A 163 31.79 15.73 -12.04
C ASP A 163 31.26 14.51 -12.83
N GLY A 164 29.94 14.34 -12.90
CA GLY A 164 29.26 13.24 -13.60
C GLY A 164 29.13 11.95 -12.78
N SER A 165 29.73 11.86 -11.60
CA SER A 165 29.56 10.72 -10.70
C SER A 165 28.13 10.66 -10.15
N ILE A 166 27.65 9.44 -9.88
CA ILE A 166 26.31 9.23 -9.31
C ILE A 166 26.30 9.68 -7.85
N GLU A 167 25.32 10.51 -7.51
CA GLU A 167 25.09 11.00 -6.16
C GLU A 167 24.01 10.19 -5.45
N ARG A 168 22.88 9.99 -6.11
CA ARG A 168 21.69 9.31 -5.57
C ARG A 168 20.96 8.53 -6.66
N ARG A 169 20.46 7.36 -6.29
CA ARG A 169 19.62 6.48 -7.12
C ARG A 169 18.22 6.39 -6.52
N HIS A 170 17.31 7.17 -7.06
CA HIS A 170 15.89 7.07 -6.70
C HIS A 170 15.27 5.99 -7.58
N ARG A 171 15.28 4.75 -7.10
CA ARG A 171 14.83 3.55 -7.85
C ARG A 171 13.58 2.93 -7.22
N GLY A 172 12.74 3.75 -6.59
CA GLY A 172 11.54 3.32 -5.89
C GLY A 172 10.63 2.45 -6.76
N LEU A 173 10.36 2.85 -8.01
CA LEU A 173 9.51 2.06 -8.90
C LEU A 173 10.15 0.72 -9.29
N ALA A 174 11.46 0.69 -9.57
CA ALA A 174 12.16 -0.55 -9.93
C ALA A 174 12.20 -1.53 -8.74
N ASN A 175 12.48 -1.03 -7.53
CA ASN A 175 12.44 -1.80 -6.29
C ASN A 175 11.04 -2.38 -6.02
N LEU A 176 10.01 -1.54 -6.14
CA LEU A 176 8.62 -1.96 -5.97
C LEU A 176 8.18 -2.98 -7.03
N SER A 177 8.56 -2.79 -8.29
CA SER A 177 8.24 -3.72 -9.38
C SER A 177 8.88 -5.09 -9.14
N ALA A 178 10.16 -5.13 -8.75
CA ALA A 178 10.84 -6.37 -8.41
C ALA A 178 10.17 -7.10 -7.23
N ALA A 179 9.69 -6.36 -6.23
CA ALA A 179 8.95 -6.95 -5.11
C ALA A 179 7.58 -7.50 -5.53
N LEU A 180 6.87 -6.81 -6.44
CA LEU A 180 5.61 -7.28 -7.00
C LEU A 180 5.79 -8.50 -7.91
N ASP A 181 6.89 -8.60 -8.64
CA ASP A 181 7.24 -9.79 -9.41
C ASP A 181 7.44 -11.01 -8.49
N ILE A 182 8.18 -10.84 -7.40
CA ILE A 182 8.33 -11.89 -6.37
C ILE A 182 6.98 -12.24 -5.74
N ALA A 183 6.15 -11.24 -5.44
CA ALA A 183 4.82 -11.48 -4.90
C ALA A 183 3.98 -12.33 -5.86
N LEU A 184 3.95 -11.97 -7.15
CA LEU A 184 3.15 -12.64 -8.17
C LEU A 184 3.66 -14.06 -8.48
N GLU A 185 4.97 -14.27 -8.42
CA GLU A 185 5.57 -15.60 -8.58
C GLU A 185 5.18 -16.53 -7.43
N ARG A 186 5.22 -16.02 -6.18
CA ARG A 186 4.95 -16.80 -4.97
C ARG A 186 3.45 -17.01 -4.72
N PHE A 187 2.66 -15.95 -4.94
CA PHE A 187 1.25 -15.88 -4.61
C PHE A 187 0.47 -15.39 -5.85
N PRO A 188 0.31 -16.23 -6.89
CA PRO A 188 -0.26 -15.79 -8.17
C PRO A 188 -1.77 -15.49 -8.13
N ASP A 189 -2.51 -16.06 -7.18
CA ASP A 189 -3.95 -15.89 -7.06
C ASP A 189 -4.40 -15.82 -5.58
N PRO A 190 -3.99 -14.77 -4.84
CA PRO A 190 -4.48 -14.59 -3.48
C PRO A 190 -5.98 -14.25 -3.52
N GLU A 191 -6.69 -14.61 -2.47
CA GLU A 191 -8.10 -14.30 -2.27
C GLU A 191 -8.28 -12.79 -2.04
N ARG A 192 -7.36 -12.17 -1.29
CA ARG A 192 -7.26 -10.72 -1.12
C ARG A 192 -5.83 -10.25 -0.87
N ILE A 193 -5.60 -8.97 -1.12
CA ILE A 193 -4.33 -8.30 -0.87
C ILE A 193 -4.54 -7.15 0.10
N VAL A 194 -3.69 -7.06 1.13
CA VAL A 194 -3.51 -5.89 1.97
C VAL A 194 -2.20 -5.23 1.58
N LEU A 195 -2.26 -4.06 0.95
CA LEU A 195 -1.09 -3.21 0.73
C LEU A 195 -0.96 -2.28 1.94
N ALA A 196 -0.03 -2.58 2.84
CA ALA A 196 0.20 -1.80 4.04
C ALA A 196 1.53 -1.06 3.97
N GLY A 197 1.62 0.10 4.61
CA GLY A 197 2.89 0.79 4.74
C GLY A 197 2.87 1.86 5.81
N SER A 198 4.01 2.07 6.46
CA SER A 198 4.16 3.07 7.53
C SER A 198 5.21 4.13 7.19
N SER A 199 4.97 5.39 7.54
CA SER A 199 5.88 6.51 7.27
C SER A 199 6.18 6.66 5.78
N ALA A 200 7.44 6.56 5.36
CA ALA A 200 7.85 6.47 3.96
C ALA A 200 7.11 5.38 3.17
N GLY A 201 6.85 4.23 3.79
CA GLY A 201 6.05 3.15 3.20
C GLY A 201 4.58 3.52 3.06
N GLY A 202 4.05 4.34 3.98
CA GLY A 202 2.71 4.92 3.86
C GLY A 202 2.60 5.79 2.61
N TYR A 203 3.55 6.72 2.39
CA TYR A 203 3.63 7.47 1.12
C TYR A 203 3.81 6.53 -0.08
N GLY A 204 4.60 5.47 0.09
CA GLY A 204 4.79 4.43 -0.91
C GLY A 204 3.52 3.72 -1.34
N THR A 205 2.50 3.63 -0.47
CA THR A 205 1.21 3.02 -0.85
C THR A 205 0.46 3.80 -1.93
N ILE A 206 0.78 5.09 -2.14
CA ILE A 206 0.10 5.93 -3.13
C ILE A 206 0.41 5.43 -4.54
N LEU A 207 1.69 5.40 -4.95
CA LEU A 207 2.10 4.76 -6.21
C LEU A 207 2.00 3.22 -6.10
N GLY A 208 2.22 2.67 -4.90
CA GLY A 208 2.09 1.27 -4.58
C GLY A 208 0.74 0.67 -4.96
N THR A 209 -0.34 1.42 -4.78
CA THR A 209 -1.69 0.99 -5.17
C THR A 209 -1.78 0.83 -6.68
N ALA A 210 -1.26 1.81 -7.43
CA ALA A 210 -1.19 1.75 -8.89
C ALA A 210 -0.37 0.55 -9.38
N ALA A 211 0.85 0.39 -8.87
CA ALA A 211 1.72 -0.73 -9.25
C ALA A 211 1.12 -2.09 -8.85
N THR A 212 0.55 -2.22 -7.65
CA THR A 212 -0.10 -3.46 -7.20
C THR A 212 -1.27 -3.83 -8.10
N ARG A 213 -2.04 -2.85 -8.59
CA ARG A 213 -3.12 -3.09 -9.56
C ARG A 213 -2.63 -3.47 -10.95
N MET A 214 -1.44 -3.05 -11.36
CA MET A 214 -0.85 -3.52 -12.61
C MET A 214 -0.43 -5.01 -12.50
N ALA A 215 0.04 -5.45 -11.33
CA ALA A 215 0.40 -6.85 -11.07
C ALA A 215 -0.81 -7.75 -10.77
N TYR A 216 -1.79 -7.24 -10.00
CA TYR A 216 -3.02 -7.93 -9.58
C TYR A 216 -4.26 -7.14 -10.01
N PRO A 217 -4.67 -7.23 -11.29
CA PRO A 217 -5.69 -6.35 -11.87
C PRO A 217 -7.08 -6.50 -11.28
N LYS A 218 -7.36 -7.62 -10.59
CA LYS A 218 -8.70 -7.99 -10.14
C LYS A 218 -8.76 -8.53 -8.72
N THR A 219 -7.64 -8.78 -8.05
CA THR A 219 -7.67 -9.31 -6.68
C THR A 219 -8.18 -8.23 -5.73
N PRO A 220 -9.14 -8.49 -4.82
CA PRO A 220 -9.56 -7.51 -3.82
C PRO A 220 -8.36 -6.85 -3.14
N LEU A 221 -8.29 -5.51 -3.14
CA LEU A 221 -7.15 -4.75 -2.63
C LEU A 221 -7.62 -3.77 -1.54
N PHE A 222 -7.02 -3.91 -0.36
CA PHE A 222 -7.22 -3.04 0.79
C PHE A 222 -5.92 -2.32 1.10
N VAL A 223 -5.94 -0.99 1.16
CA VAL A 223 -4.73 -0.19 1.39
C VAL A 223 -4.73 0.33 2.81
N ILE A 224 -3.70 0.00 3.58
CA ILE A 224 -3.48 0.53 4.92
C ILE A 224 -2.33 1.52 4.88
N ASN A 225 -2.67 2.81 4.91
CA ASN A 225 -1.69 3.90 4.91
C ASN A 225 -1.49 4.45 6.32
N ASP A 226 -0.31 4.21 6.90
CA ASP A 226 0.02 4.65 8.26
C ASP A 226 1.06 5.78 8.26
N ALA A 227 0.65 6.96 8.70
CA ALA A 227 1.48 8.17 8.77
C ALA A 227 2.16 8.52 7.43
N GLY A 228 1.47 8.30 6.30
CA GLY A 228 2.02 8.55 4.97
C GLY A 228 0.98 8.99 3.95
N ILE A 229 -0.02 9.77 4.38
CA ILE A 229 -1.26 10.07 3.62
C ILE A 229 -1.01 10.97 2.38
N GLY A 230 0.23 11.41 2.13
CA GLY A 230 0.57 12.18 0.92
C GLY A 230 0.53 13.69 1.10
N LEU A 231 0.60 14.18 2.35
CA LEU A 231 0.58 15.61 2.64
C LEU A 231 1.91 16.29 2.28
N THR A 232 1.84 17.52 1.79
CA THR A 232 3.00 18.38 1.58
C THR A 232 2.73 19.75 2.18
N ASN A 233 3.76 20.51 2.56
CA ASN A 233 3.56 21.84 3.12
C ASN A 233 3.29 22.86 2.00
N PRO A 234 2.10 23.51 1.94
CA PRO A 234 1.82 24.50 0.91
C PRO A 234 2.73 25.75 0.97
N ALA A 235 3.33 26.02 2.13
CA ALA A 235 4.26 27.12 2.32
C ALA A 235 5.74 26.76 2.04
N ASP A 236 6.06 25.47 1.85
CA ASP A 236 7.41 24.98 1.56
C ASP A 236 7.38 23.98 0.38
N PRO A 237 7.70 24.45 -0.85
CA PRO A 237 7.60 23.61 -2.05
C PRO A 237 8.74 22.59 -2.17
N SER A 238 9.68 22.54 -1.23
CA SER A 238 10.90 21.73 -1.37
C SER A 238 10.65 20.26 -1.67
N ILE A 239 9.67 19.64 -1.01
CA ILE A 239 9.33 18.23 -1.24
C ILE A 239 8.64 18.03 -2.60
N VAL A 240 7.81 18.99 -3.04
CA VAL A 240 7.14 18.94 -4.35
C VAL A 240 8.16 19.13 -5.48
N GLU A 241 9.11 20.05 -5.29
CA GLU A 241 10.23 20.26 -6.21
C GLU A 241 11.12 19.01 -6.27
N ALA A 242 11.44 18.39 -5.12
CA ALA A 242 12.19 17.15 -5.06
C ALA A 242 11.46 16.00 -5.77
N ALA A 243 10.16 15.83 -5.50
CA ALA A 243 9.33 14.82 -6.16
C ALA A 243 9.29 15.01 -7.68
N THR A 244 9.31 16.25 -8.17
CA THR A 244 9.30 16.58 -9.60
C THR A 244 10.67 16.39 -10.25
N THR A 245 11.74 16.88 -9.62
CA THR A 245 13.05 17.06 -10.26
C THR A 245 14.06 15.99 -9.90
N GLU A 246 14.09 15.57 -8.63
CA GLU A 246 15.05 14.59 -8.12
C GLU A 246 14.48 13.18 -8.16
N TRP A 247 13.27 12.96 -7.67
CA TRP A 247 12.62 11.64 -7.70
C TRP A 247 11.98 11.36 -9.06
N LYS A 248 11.50 12.40 -9.74
CA LYS A 248 10.68 12.31 -10.96
C LYS A 248 9.43 11.46 -10.75
N PHE A 249 8.79 11.56 -9.59
CA PHE A 249 7.52 10.91 -9.30
C PHE A 249 6.41 11.38 -10.24
N THR A 250 6.35 12.67 -10.56
CA THR A 250 5.28 13.27 -11.38
C THR A 250 5.21 12.69 -12.80
N GLN A 251 6.26 12.01 -13.27
CA GLN A 251 6.24 11.30 -14.56
C GLN A 251 5.24 10.13 -14.56
N PHE A 252 4.85 9.63 -13.38
CA PHE A 252 3.93 8.50 -13.18
C PHE A 252 2.49 8.93 -12.89
N VAL A 253 2.21 10.23 -12.87
CA VAL A 253 0.87 10.75 -12.64
C VAL A 253 0.07 10.63 -13.95
N PRO A 254 -1.08 9.92 -13.94
CA PRO A 254 -1.96 9.84 -15.10
C PRO A 254 -2.46 11.22 -15.53
N PRO A 255 -2.56 11.51 -16.85
CA PRO A 255 -3.10 12.79 -17.32
C PRO A 255 -4.52 13.08 -16.85
N SER A 256 -5.33 12.05 -16.56
CA SER A 256 -6.67 12.21 -16.00
C SER A 256 -6.70 12.55 -14.50
N CYS A 257 -5.58 12.46 -13.78
CA CYS A 257 -5.52 12.92 -12.40
C CYS A 257 -5.34 14.44 -12.31
N GLU A 258 -6.42 15.17 -12.60
CA GLU A 258 -6.47 16.62 -12.40
C GLU A 258 -6.19 16.94 -10.92
N GLY A 259 -5.22 17.81 -10.66
CA GLY A 259 -4.85 18.21 -9.30
C GLY A 259 -3.78 17.35 -8.64
N CYS A 260 -3.40 16.18 -9.18
CA CYS A 260 -2.28 15.39 -8.66
C CYS A 260 -0.93 16.14 -8.70
N VAL A 261 -0.76 17.07 -9.64
CA VAL A 261 0.45 17.88 -9.76
C VAL A 261 0.20 19.31 -9.27
N GLU A 262 -0.93 19.90 -9.67
CA GLU A 262 -1.22 21.33 -9.44
C GLU A 262 -1.52 21.65 -7.98
N SER A 263 -2.14 20.72 -7.24
CA SER A 263 -2.42 20.93 -5.81
C SER A 263 -1.16 20.94 -4.95
N GLY A 264 -0.08 20.33 -5.45
CA GLY A 264 1.12 20.02 -4.67
C GLY A 264 0.92 18.91 -3.63
N GLN A 265 -0.29 18.37 -3.45
CA GLN A 265 -0.60 17.31 -2.49
C GLN A 265 -0.68 15.95 -3.20
N PHE A 266 -0.04 14.93 -2.65
CA PHE A 266 -0.07 13.58 -3.22
C PHE A 266 -1.37 12.82 -2.86
N THR A 267 -2.15 13.34 -1.90
CA THR A 267 -3.50 12.89 -1.53
C THR A 267 -4.44 12.79 -2.73
N SER A 268 -4.32 13.71 -3.69
CA SER A 268 -5.11 13.73 -4.92
C SER A 268 -5.01 12.42 -5.72
N PHE A 269 -3.85 11.75 -5.68
CA PHE A 269 -3.68 10.47 -6.38
C PHE A 269 -4.42 9.31 -5.70
N ILE A 270 -4.60 9.37 -4.37
CA ILE A 270 -5.47 8.44 -3.64
C ILE A 270 -6.92 8.63 -4.10
N GLY A 271 -7.37 9.88 -4.21
CA GLY A 271 -8.72 10.22 -4.70
C GLY A 271 -8.96 9.75 -6.12
N TRP A 272 -8.00 9.94 -7.02
CA TRP A 272 -8.05 9.41 -8.39
C TRP A 272 -8.14 7.88 -8.40
N GLY A 273 -7.36 7.20 -7.55
CA GLY A 273 -7.43 5.75 -7.43
C GLY A 273 -8.83 5.27 -7.02
N LEU A 274 -9.43 5.91 -6.02
CA LEU A 274 -10.79 5.60 -5.57
C LEU A 274 -11.85 5.88 -6.64
N GLU A 275 -11.65 6.89 -7.49
CA GLU A 275 -12.56 7.21 -8.59
C GLU A 275 -12.58 6.13 -9.68
N HIS A 276 -11.40 5.57 -9.98
CA HIS A 276 -11.21 4.62 -11.09
C HIS A 276 -11.26 3.15 -10.68
N ASP A 277 -11.24 2.85 -9.38
CA ASP A 277 -11.40 1.50 -8.85
C ASP A 277 -12.53 1.45 -7.81
N PRO A 278 -13.73 0.96 -8.17
CA PRO A 278 -14.87 0.89 -7.26
C PRO A 278 -14.69 -0.14 -6.14
N SER A 279 -13.73 -1.07 -6.28
CA SER A 279 -13.45 -2.10 -5.27
C SER A 279 -12.42 -1.66 -4.22
N LEU A 280 -11.64 -0.61 -4.52
CA LEU A 280 -10.58 -0.11 -3.67
C LEU A 280 -11.14 0.46 -2.36
N ARG A 281 -10.55 0.02 -1.24
CA ARG A 281 -10.70 0.63 0.09
C ARG A 281 -9.35 1.10 0.58
N VAL A 282 -9.31 2.29 1.16
CA VAL A 282 -8.10 2.90 1.71
C VAL A 282 -8.38 3.34 3.14
N SER A 283 -7.53 2.93 4.07
CA SER A 283 -7.49 3.51 5.40
C SER A 283 -6.36 4.51 5.53
N ALA A 284 -6.62 5.57 6.30
CA ALA A 284 -5.64 6.59 6.62
C ALA A 284 -5.44 6.66 8.14
N PHE A 285 -4.25 6.29 8.61
CA PHE A 285 -3.84 6.43 10.01
C PHE A 285 -2.88 7.59 10.17
N SER A 286 -3.12 8.42 11.17
CA SER A 286 -2.21 9.51 11.51
C SER A 286 -2.43 9.96 12.95
N SER A 287 -1.38 10.48 13.58
CA SER A 287 -1.60 11.41 14.69
C SER A 287 -1.97 12.78 14.13
N TYR A 288 -2.83 13.51 14.85
CA TYR A 288 -3.25 14.86 14.42
C TYR A 288 -2.07 15.82 14.24
N GLN A 289 -1.03 15.69 15.06
CA GLN A 289 0.14 16.57 15.05
C GLN A 289 1.43 15.78 14.87
N ASP A 290 1.43 14.80 13.94
CA ASP A 290 2.58 13.91 13.68
C ASP A 290 3.90 14.69 13.63
N GLY A 291 4.74 14.46 14.65
CA GLY A 291 5.96 15.23 14.84
C GLY A 291 7.05 14.91 13.81
N ILE A 292 6.96 13.77 13.13
CA ILE A 292 7.93 13.34 12.13
C ILE A 292 7.53 13.83 10.76
N ILE A 293 6.30 13.56 10.31
CA ILE A 293 5.84 14.06 8.99
C ILE A 293 5.73 15.58 9.04
N GLY A 294 4.92 16.13 9.94
CA GLY A 294 4.72 17.57 10.07
C GLY A 294 6.01 18.31 10.43
N GLY A 295 6.58 17.96 11.59
CA GLY A 295 7.73 18.68 12.14
C GLY A 295 9.04 18.43 11.39
N VAL A 296 9.40 17.17 11.15
CA VAL A 296 10.72 16.83 10.59
C VAL A 296 10.77 16.92 9.08
N PHE A 297 9.75 16.47 8.34
CA PHE A 297 9.81 16.45 6.87
C PHE A 297 9.16 17.67 6.22
N LEU A 298 7.99 18.09 6.72
CA LEU A 298 7.22 19.18 6.14
C LEU A 298 7.53 20.57 6.72
N ASN A 299 8.32 20.65 7.80
CA ASN A 299 8.63 21.91 8.49
C ASN A 299 7.35 22.67 8.93
N MET A 300 6.31 21.94 9.32
CA MET A 300 5.03 22.47 9.80
C MET A 300 4.96 22.31 11.32
N ASP A 301 4.32 23.28 11.98
CA ASP A 301 3.94 23.07 13.37
C ASP A 301 2.74 22.11 13.48
N GLY A 302 2.49 21.59 14.67
CA GLY A 302 1.43 20.61 14.92
C GLY A 302 0.04 21.10 14.49
N PRO A 303 -0.41 22.29 14.93
CA PRO A 303 -1.71 22.83 14.53
C PRO A 303 -1.88 23.03 13.01
N ASP A 304 -0.85 23.53 12.31
CA ASP A 304 -0.90 23.68 10.85
C ASP A 304 -0.97 22.32 10.15
N PHE A 305 -0.18 21.34 10.60
CA PHE A 305 -0.23 19.98 10.08
C PHE A 305 -1.61 19.34 10.30
N GLN A 306 -2.17 19.49 11.51
CA GLN A 306 -3.51 18.99 11.85
C GLN A 306 -4.58 19.59 10.93
N SER A 307 -4.52 20.92 10.70
CA SER A 307 -5.46 21.62 9.83
C SER A 307 -5.39 21.10 8.39
N LEU A 308 -4.18 20.89 7.89
CA LEU A 308 -3.96 20.34 6.55
C LEU A 308 -4.42 18.89 6.44
N LEU A 309 -4.07 18.03 7.41
CA LEU A 309 -4.48 16.63 7.47
C LEU A 309 -6.01 16.50 7.41
N LEU A 310 -6.72 17.26 8.23
CA LEU A 310 -8.19 17.27 8.23
C LEU A 310 -8.74 17.74 6.87
N SER A 311 -8.28 18.89 6.38
CA SER A 311 -8.74 19.46 5.11
C SER A 311 -8.59 18.49 3.93
N GLU A 312 -7.40 17.92 3.75
CA GLU A 312 -7.08 17.04 2.63
C GLU A 312 -7.85 15.71 2.71
N THR A 313 -7.97 15.15 3.92
CA THR A 313 -8.60 13.84 4.09
C THR A 313 -10.13 13.93 4.18
N ASP A 314 -10.70 15.03 4.69
CA ASP A 314 -12.14 15.31 4.67
C ASP A 314 -12.66 15.37 3.23
N SER A 315 -11.90 16.01 2.34
CA SER A 315 -12.24 16.12 0.92
C SER A 315 -12.38 14.74 0.25
N ILE A 316 -11.47 13.81 0.57
CA ILE A 316 -11.52 12.44 0.04
C ILE A 316 -12.66 11.65 0.70
N HIS A 317 -12.79 11.69 2.03
CA HIS A 317 -13.83 10.99 2.77
C HIS A 317 -15.23 11.40 2.30
N GLN A 318 -15.49 12.69 2.10
CA GLN A 318 -16.79 13.18 1.62
C GLN A 318 -17.16 12.66 0.23
N ARG A 319 -16.17 12.43 -0.64
CA ARG A 319 -16.38 11.83 -1.97
C ARG A 319 -16.56 10.33 -1.91
N PHE A 320 -15.94 9.66 -0.94
CA PHE A 320 -15.84 8.20 -0.84
C PHE A 320 -16.09 7.68 0.59
N PRO A 321 -17.25 7.98 1.22
CA PRO A 321 -17.47 7.79 2.65
C PRO A 321 -17.61 6.34 3.11
N GLU A 322 -17.55 5.36 2.21
CA GLU A 322 -17.56 3.92 2.53
C GLU A 322 -16.29 3.20 2.03
N ARG A 323 -15.34 3.97 1.48
CA ARG A 323 -14.12 3.47 0.83
C ARG A 323 -12.85 4.19 1.24
N PHE A 324 -12.98 5.34 1.90
CA PHE A 324 -11.87 6.06 2.52
C PHE A 324 -12.25 6.42 3.95
N GLU A 325 -11.66 5.73 4.92
CA GLU A 325 -11.95 5.93 6.34
C GLU A 325 -10.66 6.21 7.11
N ARG A 326 -10.79 6.99 8.18
CA ARG A 326 -9.66 7.57 8.90
C ARG A 326 -9.65 7.09 10.34
N PHE A 327 -8.46 6.84 10.87
CA PHE A 327 -8.26 6.55 12.28
C PHE A 327 -7.20 7.51 12.81
N PHE A 328 -7.63 8.62 13.41
CA PHE A 328 -6.75 9.67 13.89
C PHE A 328 -6.68 9.70 15.40
N ILE A 329 -5.45 9.84 15.91
CA ILE A 329 -5.15 9.90 17.34
C ILE A 329 -4.60 11.26 17.74
N ASP A 330 -4.88 11.64 18.98
CA ASP A 330 -4.31 12.85 19.56
C ASP A 330 -2.78 12.82 19.68
N GLY A 331 -2.18 14.01 19.68
CA GLY A 331 -0.76 14.21 19.91
C GLY A 331 0.09 14.11 18.64
N GLY A 332 1.39 13.88 18.85
CA GLY A 332 2.40 13.88 17.78
C GLY A 332 3.21 12.59 17.69
N ALA A 333 2.60 11.46 18.05
CA ALA A 333 3.19 10.16 17.76
C ALA A 333 3.38 9.98 16.25
N HIS A 334 4.24 9.04 15.87
CA HIS A 334 4.49 8.73 14.47
C HIS A 334 4.38 7.24 14.27
N THR A 335 3.57 6.85 13.28
CA THR A 335 3.16 5.47 12.97
C THR A 335 2.35 4.81 14.08
N ALA A 336 1.19 4.26 13.74
CA ALA A 336 0.34 3.50 14.63
C ALA A 336 0.62 1.99 14.53
N ILE A 337 0.95 1.50 13.32
CA ILE A 337 1.20 0.08 13.03
C ILE A 337 2.52 -0.36 13.65
N LEU A 338 3.58 0.42 13.47
CA LEU A 338 4.93 0.05 13.91
C LEU A 338 5.16 0.25 15.42
N ALA A 339 4.39 1.12 16.06
CA ALA A 339 4.59 1.47 17.45
C ALA A 339 3.99 0.45 18.46
N GLY A 340 3.52 -0.71 17.97
CA GLY A 340 3.18 -1.86 18.82
C GLY A 340 1.90 -1.70 19.64
N TYR A 341 0.97 -0.86 19.19
CA TYR A 341 -0.23 -0.56 19.95
C TYR A 341 -1.40 -1.51 19.64
N SER A 342 -1.28 -2.78 20.04
CA SER A 342 -2.43 -3.70 20.05
C SER A 342 -3.61 -3.17 20.90
N GLY A 343 -3.36 -2.20 21.78
CA GLY A 343 -4.38 -1.51 22.57
C GLY A 343 -4.80 -0.11 22.07
N LEU A 344 -4.31 0.38 20.91
CA LEU A 344 -4.71 1.70 20.44
C LEU A 344 -6.21 1.71 20.16
N SER A 345 -6.92 2.66 20.78
CA SER A 345 -8.35 2.79 20.58
C SER A 345 -8.76 4.25 20.47
N VAL A 346 -9.70 4.53 19.58
CA VAL A 346 -10.35 5.85 19.41
C VAL A 346 -11.84 5.62 19.51
N ASN A 347 -12.55 6.43 20.30
CA ASN A 347 -13.99 6.27 20.55
C ASN A 347 -14.42 4.87 21.00
N GLY A 348 -13.52 4.13 21.66
CA GLY A 348 -13.74 2.75 22.10
C GLY A 348 -13.52 1.68 21.02
N GLU A 349 -13.20 2.07 19.79
CA GLU A 349 -12.86 1.19 18.68
C GLU A 349 -11.37 0.90 18.65
N ASN A 350 -10.98 -0.38 18.66
CA ASN A 350 -9.59 -0.80 18.60
C ASN A 350 -9.05 -0.76 17.15
N LEU A 351 -7.80 -0.33 16.97
CA LEU A 351 -7.19 -0.23 15.62
C LEU A 351 -7.15 -1.56 14.86
N MET A 352 -6.90 -2.69 15.53
CA MET A 352 -6.89 -4.01 14.89
C MET A 352 -8.30 -4.44 14.48
N ASP A 353 -9.29 -4.27 15.36
CA ASP A 353 -10.68 -4.61 15.04
C ASP A 353 -11.24 -3.72 13.92
N TRP A 354 -10.90 -2.43 13.93
CA TRP A 354 -11.21 -1.50 12.85
C TRP A 354 -10.57 -1.92 11.52
N SER A 355 -9.32 -2.39 11.56
CA SER A 355 -8.63 -2.92 10.36
C SER A 355 -9.27 -4.21 9.86
N ARG A 356 -9.73 -5.09 10.77
CA ARG A 356 -10.51 -6.29 10.42
C ARG A 356 -11.83 -5.89 9.75
N ALA A 357 -12.57 -4.94 10.32
CA ALA A 357 -13.83 -4.45 9.78
C ALA A 357 -13.71 -3.93 8.34
N MET A 358 -12.59 -3.28 7.99
CA MET A 358 -12.28 -2.86 6.62
C MET A 358 -12.25 -4.04 5.65
N ILE A 359 -11.55 -5.11 6.04
CA ILE A 359 -11.26 -6.29 5.20
C ILE A 359 -12.51 -7.15 5.07
N GLU A 360 -13.22 -7.33 6.18
CA GLU A 360 -14.51 -8.04 6.26
C GLU A 360 -15.68 -7.19 5.73
N LYS A 361 -15.42 -5.92 5.38
CA LYS A 361 -16.37 -4.95 4.82
C LYS A 361 -17.61 -4.77 5.70
N THR A 362 -17.41 -4.74 7.00
CA THR A 362 -18.50 -4.61 7.96
C THR A 362 -18.84 -3.13 8.21
N PRO A 363 -20.07 -2.79 8.61
CA PRO A 363 -20.48 -1.40 8.87
C PRO A 363 -19.73 -0.70 10.01
N GLU A 364 -18.98 -1.46 10.81
CA GLU A 364 -18.13 -0.96 11.89
C GLU A 364 -16.90 -0.22 11.36
N TRP A 365 -16.49 -0.46 10.11
CA TRP A 365 -15.43 0.31 9.47
C TRP A 365 -15.93 1.69 9.07
N ARG A 366 -15.68 2.66 9.96
CA ARG A 366 -16.07 4.07 9.84
C ARG A 366 -15.04 4.98 10.50
N ASP A 367 -15.02 6.25 10.14
CA ASP A 367 -14.16 7.28 10.71
C ASP A 367 -14.06 7.19 12.25
N GLN A 368 -12.84 7.11 12.74
CA GLN A 368 -12.47 7.15 14.15
C GLN A 368 -11.60 8.38 14.38
N LEU A 369 -12.26 9.50 14.67
CA LEU A 369 -11.65 10.81 14.89
C LEU A 369 -11.93 11.25 16.34
N GLN A 370 -10.92 11.83 17.01
CA GLN A 370 -11.09 12.45 18.33
C GLN A 370 -11.40 13.94 18.22
#